data_AF-A0AAE0KS15-F1
#
_entry.id   AF-A0AAE0KS15-F1
#
_cell.length_a   1.000
_cell.length_b   1.000
_cell.length_c   1.000
_cell.angle_alpha   90.00
_cell.angle_beta   90.00
_cell.angle_gamma   90.00
#
_symmetry.space_group_name_H-M   'P 1'
#
loop_
_entity.id
_entity.type
_entity.pdbx_description
1 polymer ?
#
loop_
_entity_poly.entity_id
_entity_poly.type
_entity_poly.pdbx_seq_one_letter_code
_entity_poly.pdbx_strand_id
1 'polypeptide(L)'
;MIYSALASYVLSKVVPQRYAGWVVFAATFAHLTISHVLNASGTAWNNGTIDFTGSQMILVLKCTGTALSYSDGLLKAEEMSSWQKKSHLKTFPNFAEYLGYLFDPNSVLVGPALDFCDYYEFTHDKGGSNLPRKPSCVLPALKHLAGNLMCVGVHLVGNSIFPTTLVGSEVFFSFSLPYK
;
A
#
# COMPACT_ATOMS: atom_id res chain seq x y z
N MET A 1 0.10 13.18 0.78
CA MET A 1 1.02 12.09 0.40
C MET A 1 2.49 12.46 0.57
N ILE A 2 3.04 13.44 -0.17
CA ILE A 2 4.46 13.84 -0.06
C ILE A 2 4.84 14.27 1.37
N TYR A 3 3.98 15.02 2.06
CA TYR A 3 4.22 15.41 3.46
C TYR A 3 4.38 14.20 4.39
N SER A 4 3.54 13.18 4.24
CA SER A 4 3.62 11.95 5.05
C SER A 4 4.90 11.17 4.76
N ALA A 5 5.33 11.12 3.49
CA ALA A 5 6.59 10.48 3.08
C ALA A 5 7.83 11.22 3.61
N LEU A 6 7.83 12.55 3.56
CA LEU A 6 8.91 13.38 4.11
C LEU A 6 8.96 13.26 5.64
N ALA A 7 7.81 13.35 6.30
CA ALA A 7 7.72 13.22 7.74
C ALA A 7 8.19 11.84 8.22
N SER A 8 7.78 10.76 7.55
CA SER A 8 8.23 9.40 7.91
C SER A 8 9.74 9.23 7.72
N TYR A 9 10.33 9.79 6.65
CA TYR A 9 11.76 9.75 6.41
C TYR A 9 12.54 10.47 7.52
N VAL A 10 12.14 11.70 7.85
CA VAL A 10 12.80 12.51 8.88
C VAL A 10 12.64 11.87 10.26
N LEU A 11 11.43 11.44 10.62
CA LEU A 11 11.17 10.79 11.90
C LEU A 11 11.99 9.51 12.05
N SER A 12 12.11 8.69 11.00
CA SER A 12 12.92 7.46 11.05
C SER A 12 14.41 7.72 11.27
N LYS A 13 14.92 8.90 10.88
CA LYS A 13 16.34 9.28 11.04
C LYS A 13 16.62 10.01 12.35
N VAL A 14 15.65 10.74 12.90
CA VAL A 14 15.82 11.59 14.10
C VAL A 14 15.46 10.84 15.38
N VAL A 15 14.42 10.00 15.34
CA VAL A 15 13.96 9.22 16.50
C VAL A 15 14.92 8.06 16.76
N PRO A 16 15.16 7.65 18.02
CA PRO A 16 15.94 6.45 18.29
C PRO A 16 15.37 5.25 17.53
N GLN A 17 16.24 4.50 16.85
CA GLN A 17 15.86 3.44 15.91
C GLN A 17 14.86 2.43 16.51
N ARG A 18 14.94 2.13 17.81
CA ARG A 18 13.99 1.25 18.52
C ARG A 18 12.53 1.72 18.49
N TYR A 19 12.29 3.03 18.44
CA TYR A 19 10.95 3.64 18.47
C TYR A 19 10.50 4.17 17.11
N ALA A 20 11.38 4.17 16.10
CA ALA A 20 11.11 4.75 14.79
C ALA A 20 9.82 4.20 14.17
N GLY A 21 9.62 2.87 14.19
CA GLY A 21 8.42 2.24 13.64
C GLY A 21 7.11 2.72 14.26
N TRP A 22 7.04 2.74 15.59
CA TRP A 22 5.83 3.17 16.31
C TRP A 22 5.54 4.66 16.18
N VAL A 23 6.58 5.51 16.18
CA VAL A 23 6.41 6.96 16.00
C VAL A 23 5.96 7.28 14.58
N VAL A 24 6.55 6.64 13.57
CA VAL A 24 6.13 6.78 12.17
C VAL A 24 4.70 6.29 11.98
N PHE A 25 4.34 5.14 12.56
CA PHE A 25 2.97 4.63 12.55
C PHE A 25 2.00 5.67 13.12
N ALA A 26 2.24 6.15 14.35
CA ALA A 26 1.36 7.12 14.99
C ALA A 26 1.19 8.40 14.14
N ALA A 27 2.29 8.95 13.62
CA ALA A 27 2.25 10.17 12.80
C ALA A 27 1.50 9.96 11.47
N THR A 28 1.83 8.89 10.74
CA THR A 28 1.24 8.63 9.41
C THR A 28 -0.21 8.16 9.51
N PHE A 29 -0.53 7.35 10.52
CA PHE A 29 -1.90 6.91 10.81
C PHE A 29 -2.77 8.07 11.28
N ALA A 30 -2.30 8.95 12.17
CA ALA A 30 -3.04 10.14 12.57
C ALA A 30 -3.37 11.05 11.36
N HIS A 31 -2.39 11.26 10.47
CA HIS A 31 -2.61 12.02 9.23
C HIS A 31 -3.67 11.34 8.34
N LEU A 32 -3.65 10.01 8.23
CA LEU A 32 -4.68 9.22 7.54
C LEU A 32 -6.06 9.37 8.18
N THR A 33 -6.17 9.25 9.50
CA THR A 33 -7.43 9.43 10.22
C THR A 33 -8.00 10.84 10.00
N ILE A 34 -7.19 11.89 10.13
CA ILE A 34 -7.63 13.27 9.87
C ILE A 34 -8.10 13.42 8.42
N SER A 35 -7.35 12.88 7.46
CA SER A 35 -7.73 12.94 6.05
C SER A 35 -9.05 12.23 5.78
N HIS A 36 -9.28 11.06 6.39
CA HIS A 36 -10.57 10.38 6.28
C HIS A 36 -11.70 11.16 6.93
N VAL A 37 -11.50 11.71 8.14
CA VAL A 37 -12.53 12.50 8.82
C VAL A 37 -12.92 13.74 8.01
N LEU A 38 -11.94 14.44 7.42
CA LEU A 38 -12.20 15.61 6.57
C LEU A 38 -12.92 15.25 5.26
N ASN A 39 -12.67 14.06 4.71
CA ASN A 39 -13.33 13.57 3.49
C ASN A 39 -14.58 12.72 3.77
N ALA A 40 -14.91 12.45 5.03
CA ALA A 40 -16.02 11.58 5.45
C ALA A 40 -17.41 12.13 5.11
N SER A 41 -17.50 13.40 4.70
CA SER A 41 -18.74 14.03 4.25
C SER A 41 -19.33 13.37 3.00
N GLY A 42 -18.57 12.50 2.30
CA GLY A 42 -19.03 11.79 1.10
C GLY A 42 -19.26 12.71 -0.11
N THR A 43 -18.98 14.02 0.02
CA THR A 43 -19.21 15.00 -1.04
C THR A 43 -18.31 14.75 -2.24
N ALA A 44 -17.04 14.39 -2.01
CA ALA A 44 -16.09 14.03 -3.06
C ALA A 44 -16.54 12.77 -3.81
N TRP A 45 -16.97 11.73 -3.08
CA TRP A 45 -17.46 10.47 -3.65
C TRP A 45 -18.74 10.68 -4.47
N ASN A 46 -19.73 11.41 -3.92
CA ASN A 46 -20.99 11.72 -4.61
C ASN A 46 -20.79 12.56 -5.87
N ASN A 47 -19.75 13.39 -5.90
CA ASN A 47 -19.37 14.19 -7.07
C ASN A 47 -18.52 13.41 -8.09
N GLY A 48 -18.29 12.11 -7.88
CA GLY A 48 -17.45 11.27 -8.77
C GLY A 48 -15.96 11.61 -8.70
N THR A 49 -15.51 12.25 -7.63
CA THR A 49 -14.11 12.63 -7.45
C THR A 49 -13.32 11.45 -6.90
N ILE A 50 -12.13 11.20 -7.45
CA ILE A 50 -11.24 10.13 -6.97
C ILE A 50 -10.75 10.47 -5.56
N ASP A 51 -11.06 9.59 -4.61
CA ASP A 51 -10.65 9.73 -3.22
C ASP A 51 -9.16 9.42 -3.04
N PHE A 52 -8.37 10.44 -2.71
CA PHE A 52 -6.93 10.31 -2.46
C PHE A 52 -6.62 9.57 -1.15
N THR A 53 -7.59 9.41 -0.25
CA THR A 53 -7.36 8.71 1.02
C THR A 53 -7.07 7.23 0.80
N GLY A 54 -7.59 6.62 -0.28
CA GLY A 54 -7.28 5.24 -0.64
C GLY A 54 -5.80 5.00 -0.94
N SER A 55 -5.17 5.86 -1.74
CA SER A 55 -3.72 5.78 -1.99
C SER A 55 -2.91 6.15 -0.74
N GLN A 56 -3.46 7.02 0.11
CA GLN A 56 -2.86 7.34 1.40
C GLN A 56 -2.84 6.14 2.35
N MET A 57 -3.83 5.25 2.32
CA MET A 57 -3.84 4.02 3.13
C MET A 57 -2.63 3.13 2.81
N ILE A 58 -2.35 2.91 1.52
CA ILE A 58 -1.18 2.12 1.10
C ILE A 58 0.13 2.81 1.49
N LEU A 59 0.18 4.14 1.36
CA LEU A 59 1.35 4.91 1.77
C LEU A 59 1.67 4.73 3.27
N VAL A 60 0.66 4.74 4.14
CA VAL A 60 0.85 4.51 5.58
C VAL A 60 1.43 3.12 5.85
N LEU A 61 0.92 2.09 5.17
CA LEU A 61 1.45 0.73 5.28
C LEU A 61 2.93 0.67 4.89
N LYS A 62 3.28 1.27 3.75
CA LYS A 62 4.66 1.29 3.24
C LYS A 62 5.61 2.05 4.16
N CYS A 63 5.21 3.25 4.62
CA CYS A 63 6.01 4.04 5.55
C CYS A 63 6.23 3.33 6.88
N THR A 64 5.17 2.77 7.45
CA THR A 64 5.21 2.06 8.74
C THR A 64 6.02 0.78 8.62
N GLY A 65 5.79 -0.02 7.57
CA GLY A 65 6.54 -1.25 7.30
C GLY A 65 8.04 -1.00 7.21
N THR A 66 8.47 0.00 6.43
CA THR A 66 9.91 0.33 6.34
C THR A 66 10.49 0.80 7.69
N ALA A 67 9.74 1.59 8.45
CA ALA A 67 10.21 2.08 9.75
C ALA A 67 10.27 0.97 10.82
N LEU A 68 9.34 0.03 10.81
CA LEU A 68 9.36 -1.17 11.65
C LEU A 68 10.51 -2.10 11.24
N SER A 69 10.68 -2.39 9.95
CA SER A 69 11.84 -3.12 9.42
C SER A 69 13.17 -2.50 9.83
N TYR A 70 13.25 -1.16 9.87
CA TYR A 70 14.41 -0.44 10.37
C TYR A 70 14.60 -0.59 11.88
N SER A 71 13.51 -0.57 12.65
CA SER A 71 13.54 -0.81 14.10
C SER A 71 14.02 -2.23 14.42
N ASP A 72 13.55 -3.21 13.66
CA ASP A 72 13.94 -4.62 13.76
C ASP A 72 15.41 -4.87 13.38
N GLY A 73 16.05 -3.93 12.67
CA GLY A 73 17.49 -3.97 12.38
C GLY A 73 18.40 -3.96 13.61
N LEU A 74 17.86 -3.68 14.80
CA LEU A 74 18.57 -3.75 16.09
C LEU A 74 18.54 -5.14 16.73
N LEU A 75 17.63 -6.02 16.30
CA LEU A 75 17.47 -7.35 16.89
C LEU A 75 18.64 -8.26 16.52
N LYS A 76 18.94 -9.24 17.37
CA LYS A 76 19.90 -10.30 17.03
C LYS A 76 19.22 -11.32 16.12
N ALA A 77 20.01 -11.94 15.23
CA ALA A 77 19.50 -12.95 14.30
C ALA A 77 18.82 -14.16 14.99
N GLU A 78 19.20 -14.45 16.23
CA GLU A 78 18.60 -15.52 17.05
C GLU A 78 17.18 -15.20 17.49
N GLU A 79 16.85 -13.91 17.67
CA GLU A 79 15.57 -13.41 18.16
C GLU A 79 14.59 -13.09 17.01
N MET A 80 15.09 -13.07 15.76
CA MET A 80 14.30 -12.74 14.58
C MET A 80 13.50 -13.95 14.07
N SER A 81 12.23 -13.72 13.76
CA SER A 81 11.43 -14.64 12.96
C SER A 81 11.99 -14.81 11.54
N SER A 82 11.57 -15.87 10.84
CA SER A 82 11.96 -16.11 9.45
C SER A 82 11.63 -14.94 8.52
N TRP A 83 10.47 -14.29 8.73
CA TRP A 83 10.06 -13.12 7.96
C TRP A 83 10.95 -11.90 8.27
N GLN A 84 11.19 -11.59 9.55
CA GLN A 84 12.06 -10.47 9.94
C GLN A 84 13.48 -10.63 9.41
N LYS A 85 14.02 -11.86 9.34
CA LYS A 85 15.33 -12.11 8.73
C LYS A 85 15.40 -11.69 7.27
N LYS A 86 14.29 -11.76 6.53
CA LYS A 86 14.20 -11.31 5.14
C LYS A 86 13.94 -9.80 5.02
N SER A 87 13.13 -9.23 5.91
CA SER A 87 12.63 -7.86 5.79
C SER A 87 13.33 -6.82 6.67
N HIS A 88 14.24 -7.22 7.58
CA HIS A 88 14.95 -6.28 8.47
C HIS A 88 15.90 -5.35 7.69
N LEU A 89 16.01 -4.11 8.17
CA LEU A 89 16.87 -3.09 7.59
C LEU A 89 17.90 -2.63 8.62
N LYS A 90 19.18 -2.97 8.39
CA LYS A 90 20.29 -2.51 9.24
C LYS A 90 20.51 -1.00 9.13
N THR A 91 20.31 -0.45 7.93
CA THR A 91 20.44 0.97 7.63
C THR A 91 19.20 1.47 6.94
N PHE A 92 18.73 2.65 7.31
CA PHE A 92 17.59 3.24 6.64
C PHE A 92 17.95 3.61 5.19
N PRO A 93 17.06 3.32 4.21
CA PRO A 93 17.33 3.55 2.79
C PRO A 93 17.74 4.98 2.41
N ASN A 94 18.39 5.13 1.26
CA ASN A 94 18.62 6.46 0.72
C ASN A 94 17.28 7.12 0.36
N PHE A 95 17.24 8.45 0.40
CA PHE A 95 16.03 9.22 0.16
C PHE A 95 15.41 8.94 -1.22
N ALA A 96 16.23 8.84 -2.27
CA ALA A 96 15.76 8.55 -3.62
C ALA A 96 15.15 7.14 -3.73
N GLU A 97 15.79 6.12 -3.15
CA GLU A 97 15.28 4.75 -3.13
C GLU A 97 13.99 4.64 -2.32
N TYR A 98 13.92 5.36 -1.19
CA TYR A 98 12.73 5.41 -0.36
C TYR A 98 11.55 6.05 -1.10
N LEU A 99 11.75 7.17 -1.78
CA LEU A 99 10.70 7.79 -2.60
C LEU A 99 10.31 6.90 -3.78
N GLY A 100 11.28 6.29 -4.46
CA GLY A 100 11.01 5.33 -5.54
C GLY A 100 10.18 4.14 -5.06
N TYR A 101 10.47 3.63 -3.87
CA TYR A 101 9.66 2.61 -3.22
C TYR A 101 8.26 3.12 -2.92
N LEU A 102 8.11 4.25 -2.20
CA LEU A 102 6.80 4.76 -1.78
C LEU A 102 5.88 5.05 -2.97
N PHE A 103 6.42 5.69 -4.02
CA PHE A 103 5.68 6.10 -5.22
C PHE A 103 5.82 5.11 -6.39
N ASP A 104 6.16 3.87 -6.10
CA ASP A 104 6.18 2.79 -7.10
C ASP A 104 4.80 2.66 -7.78
N PRO A 105 4.71 2.86 -9.11
CA PRO A 105 3.43 2.87 -9.82
C PRO A 105 2.69 1.53 -9.75
N ASN A 106 3.40 0.44 -9.47
CA ASN A 106 2.79 -0.89 -9.33
C ASN A 106 1.96 -1.03 -8.04
N SER A 107 2.28 -0.25 -7.01
CA SER A 107 1.70 -0.42 -5.67
C SER A 107 1.12 0.84 -5.04
N VAL A 108 1.33 2.03 -5.61
CA VAL A 108 0.91 3.31 -4.98
C VAL A 108 -0.61 3.51 -4.88
N LEU A 109 -1.41 2.89 -5.75
CA LEU A 109 -2.87 3.10 -5.80
C LEU A 109 -3.68 1.97 -5.15
N VAL A 110 -3.49 0.72 -5.59
CA VAL A 110 -4.33 -0.44 -5.19
C VAL A 110 -3.49 -1.73 -5.07
N GLY A 111 -2.16 -1.63 -5.14
CA GLY A 111 -1.30 -2.81 -5.10
C GLY A 111 -1.05 -3.29 -3.66
N PRO A 112 -0.62 -4.55 -3.49
CA PRO A 112 -0.20 -5.04 -2.19
C PRO A 112 0.96 -4.20 -1.66
N ALA A 113 0.99 -3.97 -0.35
CA ALA A 113 2.14 -3.36 0.30
C ALA A 113 3.31 -4.38 0.28
N LEU A 114 4.18 -4.25 -0.72
CA LEU A 114 5.44 -4.98 -0.81
C LEU A 114 6.41 -4.44 0.25
N ASP A 115 7.27 -5.30 0.79
CA ASP A 115 8.33 -4.86 1.69
C ASP A 115 9.43 -4.10 0.92
N PHE A 116 10.08 -3.15 1.61
CA PHE A 116 11.17 -2.38 1.01
C PHE A 116 12.33 -3.28 0.53
N CYS A 117 12.65 -4.35 1.27
CA CYS A 117 13.72 -5.28 0.88
C CYS A 117 13.43 -5.94 -0.48
N ASP A 118 12.19 -6.38 -0.70
CA ASP A 118 11.80 -7.00 -1.97
C ASP A 118 11.86 -5.98 -3.12
N TYR A 119 11.43 -4.74 -2.88
CA TYR A 119 11.58 -3.64 -3.85
C TYR A 119 13.06 -3.34 -4.15
N TYR A 120 13.91 -3.30 -3.12
CA TYR A 120 15.33 -3.05 -3.27
C TYR A 120 16.03 -4.15 -4.07
N GLU A 121 15.71 -5.41 -3.79
CA GLU A 121 16.24 -6.55 -4.54
C GLU A 121 15.75 -6.56 -6.00
N PHE A 122 14.50 -6.21 -6.24
CA PHE A 122 13.94 -6.11 -7.59
C PHE A 122 14.62 -5.00 -8.41
N THR A 123 14.78 -3.81 -7.84
CA THR A 123 15.40 -2.66 -8.52
C THR A 123 16.89 -2.82 -8.78
N HIS A 124 17.58 -3.63 -7.97
CA HIS A 124 19.00 -3.95 -8.13
C HIS A 124 19.25 -5.28 -8.85
N ASP A 125 18.22 -5.92 -9.39
CA ASP A 125 18.29 -7.23 -10.08
C ASP A 125 18.92 -8.34 -9.24
N LYS A 126 18.74 -8.29 -7.92
CA LYS A 126 19.27 -9.27 -6.93
C LYS A 126 18.28 -10.39 -6.61
N GLY A 127 16.97 -10.17 -6.79
CA GLY A 127 15.89 -11.08 -6.37
C GLY A 127 15.72 -12.38 -7.19
N GLY A 128 16.70 -12.74 -8.03
CA GLY A 128 16.66 -13.93 -8.89
C GLY A 128 18.02 -14.61 -9.07
N SER A 129 19.00 -14.29 -8.24
CA SER A 129 20.41 -14.70 -8.41
C SER A 129 20.64 -16.22 -8.51
N ASN A 130 19.69 -17.03 -8.03
CA ASN A 130 19.79 -18.50 -8.05
C ASN A 130 19.13 -19.14 -9.28
N LEU A 131 18.51 -18.34 -10.17
CA LEU A 131 17.86 -18.85 -11.38
C LEU A 131 18.83 -18.78 -12.56
N PRO A 132 18.98 -19.87 -13.34
CA PRO A 132 19.87 -19.89 -14.50
C PRO A 132 19.43 -18.94 -15.63
N ARG A 133 18.17 -18.50 -15.64
CA ARG A 133 17.62 -17.52 -16.59
C ARG A 133 16.46 -16.76 -15.96
N LYS A 134 16.42 -15.44 -16.17
CA LYS A 134 15.27 -14.58 -15.78
C LYS A 134 14.01 -15.04 -16.54
N PRO A 135 12.91 -15.37 -15.85
CA PRO A 135 11.67 -15.80 -16.50
C PRO A 135 11.09 -14.68 -17.37
N SER A 136 10.42 -15.04 -18.47
CA SER A 136 9.79 -14.05 -19.35
C SER A 136 8.57 -13.41 -18.66
N CYS A 137 8.53 -12.07 -18.62
CA CYS A 137 7.42 -11.32 -18.02
C CYS A 137 6.21 -11.17 -18.96
N VAL A 138 6.39 -11.40 -20.27
CA VAL A 138 5.36 -11.14 -21.29
C VAL A 138 4.16 -12.05 -21.14
N LEU A 139 4.38 -13.36 -20.97
CA LEU A 139 3.27 -14.31 -20.88
C LEU A 139 2.44 -14.13 -19.59
N PRO A 140 3.04 -13.98 -18.39
CA PRO A 140 2.30 -13.60 -17.19
C PRO A 140 1.56 -12.26 -17.35
N ALA A 141 2.21 -11.23 -17.90
CA ALA A 141 1.59 -9.93 -18.11
C ALA A 141 0.36 -10.04 -19.03
N LEU A 142 0.44 -10.80 -20.12
CA LEU A 142 -0.68 -11.00 -21.03
C LEU A 142 -1.83 -11.78 -20.38
N LYS A 143 -1.52 -12.78 -19.55
CA LYS A 143 -2.53 -13.51 -18.76
C LYS A 143 -3.26 -12.58 -17.78
N HIS A 144 -2.53 -11.74 -17.05
CA HIS A 144 -3.13 -10.78 -16.12
C HIS A 144 -3.94 -9.69 -16.85
N LEU A 145 -3.44 -9.21 -17.98
CA LEU A 145 -4.18 -8.25 -18.82
C LEU A 145 -5.50 -8.84 -19.29
N ALA A 146 -5.49 -10.06 -19.82
CA ALA A 146 -6.70 -10.75 -20.27
C ALA A 146 -7.69 -10.98 -19.13
N GLY A 147 -7.22 -11.40 -17.95
CA GLY A 147 -8.06 -11.55 -16.76
C GLY A 147 -8.68 -10.22 -16.30
N ASN A 148 -7.91 -9.14 -16.27
CA ASN A 148 -8.43 -7.81 -15.90
C ASN A 148 -9.47 -7.30 -16.91
N LEU A 149 -9.24 -7.48 -18.21
CA LEU A 149 -10.23 -7.14 -19.24
C LEU A 149 -11.52 -7.95 -19.09
N MET A 150 -11.42 -9.22 -18.72
CA MET A 150 -12.58 -10.06 -18.41
C MET A 150 -13.35 -9.51 -17.21
N CYS A 151 -12.66 -9.15 -16.12
CA CYS A 151 -13.29 -8.54 -14.94
C CYS A 151 -13.99 -7.23 -15.27
N VAL A 152 -13.38 -6.37 -16.09
CA VAL A 152 -14.01 -5.13 -16.58
C VAL A 152 -15.27 -5.46 -17.39
N GLY A 153 -15.21 -6.44 -18.29
CA GLY A 153 -16.38 -6.88 -19.06
C GLY A 153 -17.52 -7.38 -18.17
N VAL A 154 -17.22 -8.23 -17.18
CA VAL A 154 -18.20 -8.71 -16.19
C VAL A 154 -18.76 -7.55 -15.37
N HIS A 155 -17.95 -6.57 -14.99
CA HIS A 155 -18.42 -5.39 -14.27
C HIS A 155 -19.36 -4.54 -15.11
N LEU A 156 -19.06 -4.31 -16.39
CA LEU A 156 -19.92 -3.53 -17.30
C LEU A 156 -21.26 -4.21 -17.54
N VAL A 157 -21.28 -5.54 -17.73
CA VAL A 157 -22.52 -6.32 -17.86
C VAL A 157 -23.26 -6.40 -16.53
N GLY A 158 -22.56 -6.60 -15.42
CA GLY A 158 -23.14 -6.62 -14.08
C GLY A 158 -23.82 -5.30 -13.74
N ASN A 159 -23.18 -4.17 -14.08
CA ASN A 159 -23.73 -2.83 -13.83
C ASN A 159 -24.95 -2.51 -14.73
N SER A 160 -25.12 -3.17 -15.89
CA SER A 160 -26.34 -3.00 -16.69
C SER A 160 -27.54 -3.76 -16.13
N ILE A 161 -27.30 -4.87 -15.42
CA ILE A 161 -28.35 -5.67 -14.77
C ILE A 161 -28.66 -5.12 -13.37
N PHE A 162 -27.62 -4.81 -12.60
CA PHE A 162 -27.67 -4.28 -11.24
C PHE A 162 -26.91 -2.95 -11.21
N PRO A 163 -27.59 -1.83 -11.56
CA PRO A 163 -26.94 -0.54 -11.56
C PRO A 163 -26.42 -0.20 -10.16
N THR A 164 -25.17 0.21 -10.08
CA THR A 164 -24.51 0.62 -8.83
C THR A 164 -25.22 1.78 -8.14
N THR A 165 -26.05 2.55 -8.84
CA THR A 165 -26.96 3.54 -8.25
C THR A 165 -27.99 2.93 -7.30
N LEU A 166 -28.29 1.64 -7.44
CA LEU A 166 -29.20 0.93 -6.55
C LEU A 166 -28.61 0.79 -5.14
N VAL A 167 -27.30 0.60 -5.00
CA VAL A 167 -26.61 0.32 -3.72
C VAL A 167 -26.76 1.45 -2.70
N GLY A 168 -27.04 2.68 -3.15
CA GLY A 168 -27.35 3.83 -2.29
C GLY A 168 -28.84 4.24 -2.27
N SER A 169 -29.72 3.49 -2.92
CA SER A 169 -31.16 3.82 -3.00
C SER A 169 -31.93 3.33 -1.78
N GLU A 170 -33.02 4.02 -1.43
CA GLU A 170 -33.91 3.60 -0.32
C GLU A 170 -34.45 2.18 -0.52
N VAL A 171 -34.67 1.78 -1.78
CA VAL A 171 -35.09 0.43 -2.16
C VAL A 171 -34.08 -0.61 -1.68
N PHE A 172 -32.79 -0.36 -1.84
CA PHE A 172 -31.73 -1.28 -1.37
C PHE A 172 -31.66 -1.33 0.16
N PHE A 173 -31.78 -0.19 0.85
CA PHE A 173 -31.81 -0.16 2.31
C PHE A 173 -33.03 -0.90 2.90
N SER A 174 -34.17 -0.91 2.21
CA SER A 174 -35.37 -1.65 2.65
C SER A 174 -35.18 -3.18 2.69
N PHE A 175 -34.21 -3.72 1.94
CA PHE A 175 -33.85 -5.14 1.97
C PHE A 175 -32.82 -5.49 3.06
N SER A 176 -32.16 -4.49 3.64
CA SER A 176 -31.11 -4.70 4.63
C SER A 176 -31.69 -4.92 6.04
N LEU A 177 -31.29 -6.02 6.67
CA LEU A 177 -31.71 -6.44 8.02
C LEU A 177 -31.60 -5.37 9.12
N PRO A 178 -30.60 -4.46 9.16
CA PRO A 178 -30.50 -3.45 10.21
C PRO A 178 -31.45 -2.24 10.05
N TYR A 179 -32.20 -2.13 8.95
CA TYR A 179 -33.17 -1.06 8.69
C TYR A 179 -34.64 -1.55 8.74
N LYS A 180 -34.87 -2.77 9.25
CA LYS A 180 -36.20 -3.33 9.55
C LYS A 180 -36.49 -3.29 11.04
#